data_AF-A0A143PLL1-F1
#
_entry.id   AF-A0A143PLL1-F1
#
_cell.length_a   1.000
_cell.length_b   1.000
_cell.length_c   1.000
_cell.angle_alpha   90.00
_cell.angle_beta   90.00
_cell.angle_gamma   90.00
#
_symmetry.space_group_name_H-M   'P 1'
#
loop_
_entity.id
_entity.type
_entity.pdbx_description
1 polymer ?
#
loop_
_entity_poly.entity_id
_entity_poly.type
_entity_poly.pdbx_seq_one_letter_code
_entity_poly.pdbx_strand_id
1 'polypeptide(L)'
;MSVLTLDGKKETRPLLTTAFTEGPADLSPDGRWLAYQQSDGAGRREIYISPFPDVGSKRRLVSLGTQPVWAQNGRELFYIAASGMLTSVTIRTSPEPGVVSSAELFSTKQYFSASQGRSYDVWPDRQRFLFIKDAPGADRSLPDNATRGSLVVVLSWVEELKARVAKN
;
A
#
# COMPACT_ATOMS: atom_id res chain seq x y z
N MET A 1 6.80 -8.30 -9.46
CA MET A 1 7.28 -7.66 -8.22
C MET A 1 8.72 -8.08 -8.04
N SER A 2 9.62 -7.11 -7.88
CA SER A 2 11.06 -7.37 -7.89
C SER A 2 11.72 -6.64 -6.74
N VAL A 3 12.83 -7.18 -6.24
CA VAL A 3 13.68 -6.49 -5.26
C VAL A 3 14.99 -6.09 -5.91
N LEU A 4 15.43 -4.90 -5.52
CA LEU A 4 16.70 -4.33 -5.92
C LEU A 4 17.64 -4.35 -4.72
N THR A 5 18.78 -4.99 -4.90
CA THR A 5 19.93 -4.93 -4.00
C THR A 5 20.73 -3.64 -4.26
N LEU A 6 21.03 -2.88 -3.21
CA LEU A 6 21.69 -1.56 -3.28
C LEU A 6 23.23 -1.63 -3.22
N ASP A 7 23.80 -2.82 -3.30
CA ASP A 7 25.22 -3.16 -3.22
C ASP A 7 26.02 -2.81 -4.50
N GLY A 8 25.61 -1.75 -5.22
CA GLY A 8 26.31 -1.22 -6.39
C GLY A 8 26.15 -2.03 -7.67
N LYS A 9 25.80 -3.33 -7.57
CA LYS A 9 25.31 -4.14 -8.67
C LYS A 9 23.78 -4.06 -8.69
N LYS A 10 23.24 -3.20 -9.56
CA LYS A 10 21.79 -3.10 -9.83
C LYS A 10 21.27 -4.38 -10.49
N GLU A 11 21.23 -5.47 -9.74
CA GLU A 11 20.61 -6.73 -10.16
C GLU A 11 19.18 -6.79 -9.62
N THR A 12 18.21 -6.63 -10.51
CA THR A 12 16.80 -6.81 -10.18
C THR A 12 16.48 -8.30 -10.21
N ARG A 13 16.05 -8.87 -9.08
CA ARG A 13 15.54 -10.25 -9.05
C ARG A 13 14.03 -10.24 -8.84
N PRO A 14 13.24 -10.97 -9.66
CA PRO A 14 11.83 -11.15 -9.39
C PRO A 14 11.67 -11.82 -8.01
N LEU A 15 10.89 -11.20 -7.13
CA LEU A 15 10.57 -11.73 -5.80
C LEU A 15 9.47 -12.78 -5.85
N LEU A 16 8.53 -12.55 -6.76
CA LEU A 16 7.42 -13.42 -7.07
C LEU A 16 7.40 -13.55 -8.58
N THR A 17 7.38 -14.79 -9.04
CA THR A 17 7.08 -15.14 -10.43
C THR A 17 5.78 -15.92 -10.39
N THR A 18 4.69 -15.23 -10.08
CA THR A 18 3.36 -15.87 -10.07
C THR A 18 2.70 -15.69 -11.44
N ALA A 19 1.83 -16.62 -11.84
CA ALA A 19 1.05 -16.51 -13.07
C ALA A 19 -0.04 -15.40 -13.01
N PHE A 20 -0.03 -14.56 -11.96
CA PHE A 20 -1.08 -13.61 -11.64
C PHE A 20 -0.56 -12.17 -11.68
N THR A 21 -1.43 -11.21 -11.97
CA THR A 21 -1.07 -9.78 -11.94
C THR A 21 -0.76 -9.36 -10.51
N GLU A 22 0.49 -8.97 -10.28
CA GLU A 22 0.97 -8.53 -8.97
C GLU A 22 0.61 -7.06 -8.77
N GLY A 23 -0.23 -6.80 -7.76
CA GLY A 23 -0.72 -5.49 -7.40
C GLY A 23 0.17 -4.79 -6.37
N PRO A 24 -0.38 -3.83 -5.61
CA PRO A 24 0.33 -3.19 -4.50
C PRO A 24 0.84 -4.23 -3.48
N ALA A 25 2.04 -4.02 -2.94
CA ALA A 25 2.55 -4.76 -1.79
C ALA A 25 3.31 -3.87 -0.83
N ASP A 26 3.48 -4.36 0.40
CA ASP A 26 4.19 -3.71 1.50
C ASP A 26 5.09 -4.67 2.27
N LEU A 27 6.28 -4.20 2.63
CA LEU A 27 7.17 -4.94 3.52
C LEU A 27 6.89 -4.53 4.96
N SER A 28 6.84 -5.49 5.87
CA SER A 28 6.69 -5.22 7.30
C SER A 28 7.88 -4.39 7.80
N PRO A 29 7.69 -3.56 8.85
CA PRO A 29 8.77 -2.71 9.40
C PRO A 29 9.99 -3.50 9.87
N ASP A 30 9.81 -4.76 10.28
CA ASP A 30 10.90 -5.66 10.69
C ASP A 30 11.55 -6.40 9.50
N GLY A 31 11.08 -6.17 8.29
CA GLY A 31 11.61 -6.77 7.06
C GLY A 31 11.32 -8.25 6.88
N ARG A 32 10.44 -8.86 7.70
CA ARG A 32 10.23 -10.33 7.70
C ARG A 32 8.99 -10.80 6.94
N TRP A 33 8.07 -9.90 6.61
CA TRP A 33 6.79 -10.26 5.98
C TRP A 33 6.46 -9.33 4.83
N LEU A 34 6.11 -9.90 3.68
CA LEU A 34 5.55 -9.17 2.55
C LEU A 34 4.04 -9.34 2.54
N ALA A 35 3.29 -8.25 2.61
CA ALA A 35 1.85 -8.24 2.34
C ALA A 35 1.61 -7.80 0.90
N TYR A 36 0.83 -8.53 0.11
CA TYR A 36 0.66 -8.22 -1.30
C TYR A 36 -0.74 -8.56 -1.80
N GLN A 37 -1.17 -7.81 -2.81
CA GLN A 37 -2.40 -8.07 -3.52
C GLN A 37 -2.15 -8.99 -4.71
N GLN A 38 -3.00 -10.00 -4.86
CA GLN A 38 -3.05 -10.88 -6.03
C GLN A 38 -4.47 -10.90 -6.61
N SER A 39 -4.59 -11.06 -7.92
CA SER A 39 -5.87 -11.31 -8.60
C SER A 39 -6.00 -12.79 -8.93
N ASP A 40 -7.17 -13.39 -8.76
CA ASP A 40 -7.43 -14.81 -9.08
C ASP A 40 -7.69 -15.07 -10.58
N GLY A 41 -7.55 -14.05 -11.44
CA GLY A 41 -7.84 -14.13 -12.87
C GLY A 41 -9.32 -13.91 -13.22
N ALA A 42 -10.24 -14.11 -12.27
CA ALA A 42 -11.65 -13.73 -12.38
C ALA A 42 -11.89 -12.27 -11.93
N GLY A 43 -10.82 -11.56 -11.56
CA GLY A 43 -10.85 -10.18 -11.11
C GLY A 43 -11.06 -10.01 -9.60
N ARG A 44 -11.19 -11.11 -8.83
CA ARG A 44 -11.24 -11.03 -7.38
C ARG A 44 -9.86 -10.69 -6.86
N ARG A 45 -9.80 -9.65 -6.03
CA ARG A 45 -8.55 -9.17 -5.43
C ARG A 45 -8.43 -9.72 -4.01
N GLU A 46 -7.29 -10.33 -3.75
CA GLU A 46 -6.99 -11.07 -2.54
C GLU A 46 -5.71 -10.51 -1.92
N ILE A 47 -5.70 -10.42 -0.60
CA ILE A 47 -4.54 -9.97 0.16
C ILE A 47 -3.90 -11.17 0.81
N TYR A 48 -2.63 -11.36 0.52
CA TYR A 48 -1.79 -12.39 1.09
C TYR A 48 -0.68 -11.80 1.93
N ILE A 49 -0.18 -12.59 2.88
CA ILE A 49 1.12 -12.38 3.51
C ILE A 49 2.02 -13.58 3.29
N SER A 50 3.31 -13.33 3.10
CA SER A 50 4.35 -14.36 2.99
C SER A 50 5.60 -13.93 3.75
N PRO A 51 6.43 -14.90 4.21
CA PRO A 51 7.77 -14.59 4.70
C PRO A 51 8.58 -13.83 3.65
N PHE A 52 9.46 -12.94 4.10
CA PHE A 52 10.41 -12.23 3.25
C PHE A 52 11.83 -12.49 3.75
N PRO A 53 12.81 -12.74 2.84
CA PRO A 53 12.72 -12.72 1.38
C PRO A 53 12.13 -13.99 0.75
N ASP A 54 11.82 -15.02 1.53
CA ASP A 54 11.33 -16.32 1.04
C ASP A 54 9.82 -16.34 0.76
N VAL A 55 9.40 -15.51 -0.20
CA VAL A 55 7.98 -15.27 -0.51
C VAL A 55 7.28 -16.50 -1.11
N GLY A 56 8.05 -17.42 -1.71
CA GLY A 56 7.56 -18.62 -2.39
C GLY A 56 7.30 -19.82 -1.48
N SER A 57 7.88 -19.87 -0.28
CA SER A 57 7.76 -21.03 0.61
C SER A 57 6.38 -21.21 1.20
N LYS A 58 5.73 -20.11 1.61
CA LYS A 58 4.43 -20.10 2.28
C LYS A 58 3.73 -18.76 2.04
N ARG A 59 2.44 -18.81 1.70
CA ARG A 59 1.54 -17.64 1.68
C ARG A 59 0.29 -17.92 2.50
N ARG A 60 -0.24 -16.89 3.15
CA ARG A 60 -1.46 -16.94 3.93
C ARG A 60 -2.46 -15.92 3.39
N LEU A 61 -3.67 -16.37 3.06
CA LEU A 61 -4.77 -15.46 2.73
C LEU A 61 -5.18 -14.69 4.00
N VAL A 62 -5.19 -13.37 3.89
CA VAL A 62 -5.63 -12.45 4.95
C VAL A 62 -7.09 -12.07 4.74
N SER A 63 -7.44 -11.58 3.54
CA SER A 63 -8.80 -11.15 3.22
C SER A 63 -8.98 -10.93 1.71
N LEU A 64 -10.23 -10.63 1.32
CA LEU A 64 -10.54 -10.07 0.01
C LEU A 64 -10.42 -8.55 0.09
N GLY A 65 -9.71 -7.95 -0.87
CA GLY A 65 -9.47 -6.52 -0.87
C GLY A 65 -8.24 -6.12 -1.66
N THR A 66 -7.79 -4.89 -1.42
CA THR A 66 -6.73 -4.23 -2.16
C THR A 66 -5.86 -3.36 -1.27
N GLN A 67 -4.73 -2.93 -1.83
CA GLN A 67 -3.86 -1.89 -1.25
C GLN A 67 -3.48 -2.17 0.23
N PRO A 68 -2.82 -3.31 0.51
CA PRO A 68 -2.37 -3.62 1.86
C PRO A 68 -1.25 -2.66 2.31
N VAL A 69 -1.31 -2.23 3.58
CA VAL A 69 -0.32 -1.36 4.25
C VAL A 69 -0.02 -1.90 5.64
N TRP A 70 1.24 -2.19 5.93
CA TRP A 70 1.68 -2.53 7.26
C TRP A 70 1.68 -1.30 8.15
N ALA A 71 1.11 -1.45 9.34
CA ALA A 71 1.32 -0.51 10.42
C ALA A 71 2.79 -0.56 10.89
N GLN A 72 3.29 0.57 11.39
CA GLN A 72 4.66 0.68 11.90
C GLN A 72 4.97 -0.28 13.06
N ASN A 73 3.94 -0.75 13.78
CA ASN A 73 4.08 -1.75 14.84
C ASN A 73 4.39 -3.18 14.35
N GLY A 74 4.30 -3.44 13.04
CA GLY A 74 4.55 -4.76 12.42
C GLY A 74 3.56 -5.88 12.78
N ARG A 75 2.43 -5.57 13.40
CA ARG A 75 1.40 -6.55 13.84
C ARG A 75 0.00 -6.23 13.32
N GLU A 76 -0.14 -5.17 12.57
CA GLU A 76 -1.42 -4.70 12.06
C GLU A 76 -1.27 -4.34 10.59
N LEU A 77 -2.26 -4.73 9.80
CA LEU A 77 -2.32 -4.46 8.38
C LEU A 77 -3.61 -3.69 8.09
N PHE A 78 -3.50 -2.60 7.36
CA PHE A 78 -4.63 -1.85 6.82
C PHE A 78 -4.83 -2.23 5.36
N TYR A 79 -6.09 -2.26 4.92
CA TYR A 79 -6.41 -2.53 3.52
C TYR A 79 -7.80 -1.99 3.15
N ILE A 80 -8.06 -1.85 1.85
CA ILE A 80 -9.40 -1.56 1.34
C ILE A 80 -10.11 -2.87 1.06
N ALA A 81 -11.11 -3.21 1.86
CA ALA A 81 -11.93 -4.41 1.68
C ALA A 81 -12.74 -4.34 0.38
N ALA A 82 -13.22 -5.49 -0.10
CA ALA A 82 -14.10 -5.54 -1.28
C ALA A 82 -15.39 -4.71 -1.12
N SER A 83 -15.81 -4.42 0.12
CA SER A 83 -16.92 -3.52 0.46
C SER A 83 -16.63 -2.03 0.19
N GLY A 84 -15.36 -1.66 -0.04
CA GLY A 84 -14.92 -0.27 -0.12
C GLY A 84 -14.76 0.39 1.26
N MET A 85 -14.60 -0.41 2.31
CA MET A 85 -14.26 0.04 3.65
C MET A 85 -12.75 -0.05 3.84
N LEU A 86 -12.15 0.95 4.49
CA LEU A 86 -10.83 0.78 5.09
C LEU A 86 -10.98 -0.14 6.29
N THR A 87 -10.18 -1.20 6.32
CA THR A 87 -10.25 -2.25 7.33
C THR A 87 -8.88 -2.44 7.95
N SER A 88 -8.84 -2.56 9.27
CA SER A 88 -7.65 -3.01 10.00
C SER A 88 -7.77 -4.49 10.31
N VAL A 89 -6.66 -5.22 10.21
CA VAL A 89 -6.54 -6.61 10.64
C VAL A 89 -5.28 -6.79 11.48
N THR A 90 -5.45 -7.39 12.66
CA THR A 90 -4.31 -7.77 13.50
C THR A 90 -3.75 -9.09 13.00
N ILE A 91 -2.44 -9.11 12.74
CA ILE A 91 -1.70 -10.28 12.27
C ILE A 91 -0.81 -10.79 13.38
N ARG A 92 -0.97 -12.06 13.73
CA ARG A 92 0.04 -12.82 14.47
C ARG A 92 1.00 -13.42 13.47
N THR A 93 2.29 -13.33 13.74
CA THR A 93 3.36 -13.84 12.84
C THR A 93 4.10 -15.05 13.40
N SER A 94 3.83 -15.46 14.63
CA SER A 94 4.47 -16.61 15.31
C SER A 94 3.49 -17.30 16.28
N PRO A 95 3.51 -18.65 16.42
CA PRO A 95 4.37 -19.60 15.68
C PRO A 95 3.96 -19.77 14.22
N GLU A 96 2.70 -19.48 13.87
CA GLU A 96 2.21 -19.45 12.49
C GLU A 96 1.52 -18.12 12.16
N PRO A 97 1.68 -17.62 10.93
CA PRO A 97 1.03 -16.40 10.49
C PRO A 97 -0.50 -16.57 10.38
N GLY A 98 -1.24 -15.62 10.93
CA GLY A 98 -2.69 -15.64 10.84
C GLY A 98 -3.36 -14.35 11.30
N VAL A 99 -4.60 -14.18 10.84
CA VAL A 99 -5.50 -13.12 11.28
C VAL A 99 -5.99 -13.43 12.69
N VAL A 100 -5.85 -12.45 13.59
CA VAL A 100 -6.31 -12.53 14.98
C VAL A 100 -7.67 -11.85 15.14
N SER A 101 -7.81 -10.65 14.57
CA SER A 101 -9.02 -9.84 14.61
C SER A 101 -9.08 -8.94 13.39
N SER A 102 -10.29 -8.48 13.04
CA SER A 102 -10.54 -7.56 11.95
C SER A 102 -11.59 -6.53 12.37
N ALA A 103 -11.42 -5.28 11.94
CA ALA A 103 -12.34 -4.19 12.20
C ALA A 103 -12.45 -3.27 10.98
N GLU A 104 -13.68 -3.06 10.49
CA GLU A 104 -13.95 -2.01 9.51
C GLU A 104 -13.89 -0.64 10.20
N LEU A 105 -13.24 0.33 9.56
CA LEU A 105 -13.00 1.66 10.14
C LEU A 105 -13.96 2.69 9.54
N PHE A 106 -13.92 2.90 8.23
CA PHE A 106 -14.78 3.86 7.53
C PHE A 106 -14.80 3.62 6.01
N SER A 107 -15.81 4.15 5.34
CA SER A 107 -15.94 4.06 3.88
C SER A 107 -14.91 4.94 3.17
N THR A 108 -14.35 4.42 2.07
CA THR A 108 -13.39 5.14 1.22
C THR A 108 -13.96 5.61 -0.12
N LYS A 109 -15.27 5.44 -0.36
CA LYS A 109 -15.92 5.77 -1.64
C LYS A 109 -15.83 7.26 -2.04
N GLN A 110 -15.64 8.14 -1.06
CA GLN A 110 -15.47 9.58 -1.26
C GLN A 110 -14.03 9.99 -1.59
N TYR A 111 -13.08 9.07 -1.53
CA TYR A 111 -11.67 9.34 -1.85
C TYR A 111 -11.31 8.81 -3.24
N PHE A 112 -10.25 9.37 -3.79
CA PHE A 112 -9.63 8.87 -5.00
C PHE A 112 -9.12 7.45 -4.78
N SER A 113 -9.30 6.58 -5.77
CA SER A 113 -8.79 5.22 -5.77
C SER A 113 -8.06 4.95 -7.07
N ALA A 114 -6.73 4.96 -7.00
CA ALA A 114 -5.86 4.62 -8.11
C ALA A 114 -6.12 3.20 -8.62
N SER A 115 -6.06 3.04 -9.94
CA SER A 115 -6.12 1.73 -10.59
C SER A 115 -4.87 0.87 -10.32
N GLN A 116 -3.74 1.52 -10.01
CA GLN A 116 -2.47 0.89 -9.66
C GLN A 116 -1.82 1.55 -8.43
N GLY A 117 -1.09 0.75 -7.65
CA GLY A 117 -0.44 1.26 -6.43
C GLY A 117 -1.42 1.51 -5.27
N ARG A 118 -0.94 2.19 -4.24
CA ARG A 118 -1.74 2.55 -3.07
C ARG A 118 -2.28 3.97 -3.22
N SER A 119 -3.50 4.20 -2.76
CA SER A 119 -4.18 5.50 -2.81
C SER A 119 -4.23 6.20 -1.43
N TYR A 120 -3.64 5.55 -0.42
CA TYR A 120 -3.62 6.04 0.95
C TYR A 120 -2.34 5.62 1.66
N ASP A 121 -2.05 6.30 2.77
CA ASP A 121 -0.97 5.95 3.69
C ASP A 121 -1.43 6.08 5.15
N VAL A 122 -0.74 5.42 6.05
CA VAL A 122 -1.08 5.31 7.47
C VAL A 122 -0.02 6.02 8.31
N TRP A 123 -0.45 6.95 9.15
CA TRP A 123 0.47 7.65 10.06
C TRP A 123 1.01 6.70 11.14
N PRO A 124 2.23 6.91 11.69
CA PRO A 124 2.81 6.03 12.71
C PRO A 124 1.94 5.76 13.96
N ASP A 125 1.01 6.65 14.30
CA ASP A 125 0.07 6.46 15.42
C ASP A 125 -1.07 5.48 15.12
N ARG A 126 -1.23 5.05 13.87
CA ARG A 126 -2.24 4.10 13.37
C ARG A 126 -3.68 4.61 13.48
N GLN A 127 -3.85 5.91 13.72
CA GLN A 127 -5.17 6.55 13.86
C GLN A 127 -5.39 7.63 12.80
N ARG A 128 -4.32 8.16 12.21
CA ARG A 128 -4.41 9.11 11.10
C ARG A 128 -4.09 8.43 9.78
N PHE A 129 -4.87 8.82 8.77
CA PHE A 129 -4.76 8.29 7.42
C PHE A 129 -4.70 9.44 6.42
N LEU A 130 -3.81 9.32 5.45
CA LEU A 130 -3.72 10.27 4.33
C LEU A 130 -4.45 9.68 3.14
N PHE A 131 -5.44 10.40 2.61
CA PHE A 131 -6.16 10.06 1.39
C PHE A 131 -6.18 11.26 0.45
N ILE A 132 -6.17 11.00 -0.86
CA ILE A 132 -6.45 12.01 -1.87
C ILE A 132 -7.98 12.12 -2.03
N LYS A 133 -8.52 13.34 -1.98
CA LYS A 133 -9.93 13.59 -2.32
C LYS A 133 -10.02 13.99 -3.79
N ASP A 134 -11.03 13.44 -4.47
CA ASP A 134 -11.38 13.89 -5.81
C ASP A 134 -11.79 15.38 -5.76
N ALA A 135 -11.40 16.12 -6.79
CA ALA A 135 -11.92 17.47 -6.98
C ALA A 135 -13.44 17.42 -7.21
N PRO A 136 -14.21 18.43 -6.77
CA PRO A 136 -15.63 18.53 -7.10
C PRO A 136 -15.82 18.45 -8.62
N GLY A 137 -16.66 17.50 -9.09
CA GLY A 137 -16.93 17.29 -10.51
C GLY A 137 -15.90 16.43 -11.26
N ALA A 138 -14.96 15.77 -10.57
CA ALA A 138 -14.07 14.82 -11.20
C ALA A 138 -14.85 13.65 -11.81
N ASP A 139 -14.67 13.44 -13.12
CA ASP A 139 -15.25 12.31 -13.83
C ASP A 139 -14.39 11.06 -13.61
N ARG A 140 -14.93 10.12 -12.83
CA ARG A 140 -14.29 8.84 -12.49
C ARG A 140 -14.27 7.83 -13.63
N SER A 141 -14.95 8.12 -14.75
CA SER A 141 -14.90 7.27 -15.95
C SER A 141 -13.65 7.52 -16.80
N LEU A 142 -12.96 8.64 -16.56
CA LEU A 142 -11.72 8.97 -17.25
C LEU A 142 -10.53 8.21 -16.62
N PRO A 143 -9.55 7.75 -17.42
CA PRO A 143 -8.34 7.12 -16.90
C PRO A 143 -7.57 8.08 -15.98
N ASP A 144 -6.88 7.54 -14.97
CA ASP A 144 -6.15 8.29 -13.93
C ASP A 144 -5.22 9.39 -14.48
N ASN A 145 -4.78 9.29 -15.74
CA ASN A 145 -3.91 10.26 -16.40
C ASN A 145 -4.63 11.49 -17.02
N ALA A 146 -5.96 11.45 -17.14
CA ALA A 146 -6.77 12.48 -17.80
C ALA A 146 -7.17 13.63 -16.86
N THR A 147 -7.27 13.36 -15.55
CA THR A 147 -7.63 14.35 -14.53
C THR A 147 -6.36 14.93 -13.92
N ARG A 148 -5.64 15.79 -14.65
CA ARG A 148 -4.45 16.48 -14.10
C ARG A 148 -4.87 17.55 -13.07
N GLY A 149 -5.22 17.13 -11.86
CA GLY A 149 -4.93 17.91 -10.67
C GLY A 149 -3.42 17.87 -10.46
N SER A 150 -2.72 18.98 -10.66
CA SER A 150 -1.28 19.03 -10.40
C SER A 150 -1.03 18.97 -8.89
N LEU A 151 -0.58 17.82 -8.37
CA LEU A 151 0.01 17.73 -7.05
C LEU A 151 1.48 18.15 -7.14
N VAL A 152 1.78 19.39 -6.77
CA VAL A 152 3.17 19.87 -6.63
C VAL A 152 3.62 19.59 -5.21
N VAL A 153 4.49 18.60 -5.03
CA VAL A 153 5.12 18.33 -3.74
C VAL A 153 6.44 19.11 -3.68
N VAL A 154 6.48 20.16 -2.86
CA VAL A 154 7.72 20.88 -2.57
C VAL A 154 8.31 20.33 -1.27
N LEU A 155 9.42 19.63 -1.40
CA LEU A 155 10.21 19.20 -0.24
C LEU A 155 11.21 20.32 0.11
N SER A 156 11.55 20.45 1.40
CA SER A 156 12.51 21.44 1.90
C SER A 156 12.14 22.91 1.66
N TRP A 157 10.84 23.22 1.54
CA TRP A 157 10.33 24.59 1.33
C TRP A 157 10.87 25.63 2.32
N VAL A 158 11.11 25.23 3.58
CA VAL A 158 11.66 26.14 4.61
C VAL A 158 13.09 26.57 4.28
N GLU A 159 13.93 25.68 3.74
CA GLU A 159 15.29 26.02 3.34
C GLU A 159 15.30 26.86 2.05
N GLU A 160 14.39 26.56 1.13
CA GLU A 160 14.22 27.37 -0.08
C GLU A 160 13.73 28.79 0.24
N LEU A 161 12.80 28.94 1.19
CA LEU A 161 12.30 30.24 1.63
C LEU A 161 13.40 31.07 2.28
N LYS A 162 14.21 30.48 3.18
CA LYS A 162 15.35 31.16 3.80
C LYS A 162 16.35 31.64 2.76
N ALA A 163 16.69 30.81 1.78
CA ALA A 163 17.63 31.16 0.72
C ALA A 163 17.13 32.31 -0.19
N ARG A 164 15.80 32.43 -0.36
CA ARG A 164 15.18 33.51 -1.15
C ARG A 164 15.01 34.80 -0.36
N VAL A 165 14.72 34.75 0.94
CA VAL A 165 14.58 35.94 1.80
C VAL A 165 15.95 36.53 2.17
N ALA A 166 16.99 35.70 2.35
CA ALA A 166 18.35 36.17 2.65
C ALA A 166 19.06 36.85 1.46
N LYS A 167 18.45 36.87 0.27
CA LYS A 167 18.98 37.52 -0.94
C LYS A 167 18.34 38.88 -1.25
N ASN A 168 17.46 39.39 -0.39
CA ASN A 168 16.85 40.73 -0.48
C ASN A 168 17.26 41.60 0.70
#